data_AF-A0A6L9QUM3-F1
#
_entry.id   AF-A0A6L9QUM3-F1
#
_cell.length_a   1.000
_cell.length_b   1.000
_cell.length_c   1.000
_cell.angle_alpha   90.00
_cell.angle_beta   90.00
_cell.angle_gamma   90.00
#
_symmetry.space_group_name_H-M   'P 1'
#
loop_
_entity.id
_entity.type
_entity.pdbx_description
1 polymer ?
#
loop_
_entity_poly.entity_id
_entity_poly.type
_entity_poly.pdbx_seq_one_letter_code
_entity_poly.pdbx_strand_id
1 'polypeptide(L)'
;AALLRADRTGTRLRALGSKVARGPLPGAAAGLTVLVMAGFAVRPLVQTVRRVPATQDDELNVRFIEMVQRIQHLPVDGTRQYSELSLYWVAWYIGVPALLFATLGAALVVRRLLRGQSPEWLPPYAMIVWTTTQVLVRPGITPDHPWASRRLIGLVIPGLLLFTVFASAWTVRRVRRLGYGPKLVNRGAVVGVLLMLVPIVLTSGGFLVSRTEQHEVGAVRGMCDALPGRSSVVVVEQSTADRFLQVVRGMCGVPAARTSGGATPDDVKRVVAGVQRAGRRPVIMAAKREQVAPYGTPEHVLHVRTRQDGRTLTKPPGGTWGLTMDVWIAAPSAP
;
A
#
# COMPACT_ATOMS: atom_id res chain seq x y z
N ALA A 1 -10.80 -32.71 -14.12
CA ALA A 1 -11.62 -33.91 -13.83
C ALA A 1 -11.62 -34.96 -14.96
N ALA A 2 -11.65 -34.55 -16.26
CA ALA A 2 -11.66 -35.49 -17.40
C ALA A 2 -10.42 -36.40 -17.50
N LEU A 3 -9.22 -35.88 -17.22
CA LEU A 3 -7.96 -36.66 -17.23
C LEU A 3 -7.86 -37.73 -16.12
N LEU A 4 -8.69 -37.65 -15.08
CA LEU A 4 -8.74 -38.64 -13.99
C LEU A 4 -9.70 -39.80 -14.29
N ARG A 5 -10.55 -39.66 -15.31
CA ARG A 5 -11.53 -40.69 -15.75
C ARG A 5 -10.99 -41.64 -16.82
N ALA A 6 -9.83 -41.32 -17.42
CA ALA A 6 -9.13 -42.24 -18.32
C ALA A 6 -8.27 -43.21 -17.49
N ASP A 7 -8.59 -44.51 -17.52
CA ASP A 7 -8.07 -45.51 -16.57
C ASP A 7 -6.54 -45.61 -16.49
N ARG A 8 -5.84 -45.46 -17.62
CA ARG A 8 -4.37 -45.54 -17.68
C ARG A 8 -3.66 -44.27 -17.21
N THR A 9 -4.19 -43.10 -17.54
CA THR A 9 -3.65 -41.80 -17.11
C THR A 9 -3.97 -41.54 -15.64
N GLY A 10 -5.17 -41.92 -15.18
CA GLY A 10 -5.59 -41.83 -13.79
C GLY A 10 -4.78 -42.73 -12.85
N THR A 11 -4.46 -43.96 -13.25
CA THR A 11 -3.60 -44.86 -12.46
C THR A 11 -2.15 -44.39 -12.39
N ARG A 12 -1.56 -43.93 -13.51
CA ARG A 12 -0.21 -43.35 -13.51
C ARG A 12 -0.12 -42.08 -12.65
N LEU A 13 -1.11 -41.19 -12.72
CA LEU A 13 -1.17 -39.99 -11.88
C LEU A 13 -1.35 -40.33 -10.39
N ARG A 14 -2.19 -41.32 -10.05
CA ARG A 14 -2.34 -41.81 -8.67
C ARG A 14 -1.06 -42.46 -8.15
N ALA A 15 -0.38 -43.27 -8.97
CA ALA A 15 0.90 -43.89 -8.62
C ALA A 15 2.00 -42.83 -8.41
N LEU A 16 2.09 -41.84 -9.29
CA LEU A 16 3.02 -40.71 -9.14
C LEU A 16 2.72 -39.91 -7.86
N GLY A 17 1.44 -39.59 -7.61
CA GLY A 17 1.00 -38.92 -6.38
C GLY A 17 1.36 -39.71 -5.12
N SER A 18 1.21 -41.04 -5.14
CA SER A 18 1.60 -41.90 -4.02
C SER A 18 3.12 -41.93 -3.77
N LYS A 19 3.93 -41.88 -4.84
CA LYS A 19 5.39 -41.78 -4.74
C LYS A 19 5.82 -40.42 -4.18
N VAL A 20 5.19 -39.33 -4.64
CA VAL A 20 5.43 -37.97 -4.11
C VAL A 20 5.07 -37.90 -2.63
N ALA A 21 3.90 -38.45 -2.24
CA ALA A 21 3.42 -38.42 -0.86
C ALA A 21 4.32 -39.18 0.13
N ARG A 22 4.90 -40.30 -0.30
CA ARG A 22 5.78 -41.15 0.52
C ARG A 22 7.26 -40.78 0.43
N GLY A 23 7.66 -40.02 -0.59
CA GLY A 23 9.04 -39.61 -0.83
C GLY A 23 9.49 -38.41 0.03
N PRO A 24 10.71 -37.89 -0.22
CA PRO A 24 11.27 -36.75 0.52
C PRO A 24 10.66 -35.40 0.11
N LEU A 25 9.97 -35.33 -1.03
CA LEU A 25 9.43 -34.09 -1.62
C LEU A 25 8.56 -33.26 -0.65
N PRO A 26 7.63 -33.82 0.15
CA PRO A 26 6.84 -33.03 1.10
C PRO A 26 7.71 -32.38 2.18
N GLY A 27 8.81 -33.04 2.58
CA GLY A 27 9.78 -32.48 3.52
C GLY A 27 10.64 -31.40 2.88
N ALA A 28 11.12 -31.63 1.64
CA ALA A 28 11.89 -30.66 0.88
C ALA A 28 11.09 -29.38 0.60
N ALA A 29 9.81 -29.48 0.23
CA ALA A 29 8.95 -28.31 0.01
C ALA A 29 8.71 -27.49 1.29
N ALA A 30 8.55 -28.16 2.44
CA ALA A 30 8.47 -27.49 3.74
C ALA A 30 9.78 -26.77 4.08
N GLY A 31 10.93 -27.42 3.86
CA GLY A 31 12.26 -26.81 4.03
C GLY A 31 12.47 -25.61 3.09
N LEU A 32 12.10 -25.74 1.81
CA LEU A 32 12.16 -24.66 0.84
C LEU A 32 11.33 -23.44 1.27
N THR A 33 10.14 -23.65 1.84
CA THR A 33 9.30 -22.57 2.37
C THR A 33 10.05 -21.76 3.43
N VAL A 34 10.71 -22.45 4.37
CA VAL A 34 11.53 -21.80 5.42
C VAL A 34 12.73 -21.09 4.81
N LEU A 35 13.42 -21.71 3.87
CA LEU A 35 14.60 -21.13 3.20
C LEU A 35 14.23 -19.88 2.39
N VAL A 36 13.09 -19.86 1.69
CA VAL A 36 12.62 -18.68 0.96
C VAL A 36 12.34 -17.52 1.92
N MET A 37 11.66 -17.78 3.04
CA MET A 37 11.39 -16.76 4.05
C MET A 37 12.68 -16.25 4.71
N ALA A 38 13.63 -17.15 4.98
CA ALA A 38 14.96 -16.77 5.47
C ALA A 38 15.74 -15.93 4.44
N GLY A 39 15.65 -16.28 3.16
CA GLY A 39 16.22 -15.50 2.06
C GLY A 39 15.67 -14.08 2.01
N PHE A 40 14.36 -13.90 2.17
CA PHE A 40 13.75 -12.58 2.29
C PHE A 40 14.16 -11.83 3.58
N ALA A 41 14.40 -12.54 4.68
CA ALA A 41 14.89 -11.93 5.93
C ALA A 41 16.34 -11.43 5.80
N VAL A 42 17.17 -12.15 5.04
CA VAL A 42 18.57 -11.80 4.76
C VAL A 42 18.68 -10.77 3.63
N ARG A 43 17.70 -10.68 2.74
CA ARG A 43 17.70 -9.82 1.55
C ARG A 43 18.21 -8.38 1.78
N PRO A 44 17.82 -7.63 2.84
CA PRO A 44 18.33 -6.29 3.07
C PRO A 44 19.85 -6.20 3.31
N LEU A 45 20.47 -7.30 3.77
CA LEU A 45 21.90 -7.36 4.05
C LEU A 45 22.73 -7.62 2.78
N VAL A 46 22.11 -8.19 1.74
CA VAL A 46 22.81 -8.62 0.51
C VAL A 46 22.34 -7.88 -0.74
N GLN A 47 21.24 -7.12 -0.66
CA GLN A 47 20.65 -6.41 -1.79
C GLN A 47 20.14 -5.03 -1.38
N THR A 48 20.46 -4.02 -2.19
CA THR A 48 19.78 -2.72 -2.17
C THR A 48 19.07 -2.53 -3.50
N VAL A 49 17.74 -2.35 -3.48
CA VAL A 49 16.96 -2.24 -4.72
C VAL A 49 16.88 -0.78 -5.16
N ARG A 50 17.30 -0.50 -6.41
CA ARG A 50 17.21 0.82 -7.04
C ARG A 50 16.40 0.77 -8.32
N ARG A 51 15.79 1.90 -8.69
CA ARG A 51 15.12 2.10 -9.96
C ARG A 51 15.54 3.44 -10.55
N VAL A 52 16.16 3.39 -11.73
CA VAL A 52 16.48 4.59 -12.50
C VAL A 52 15.16 5.17 -13.06
N PRO A 53 14.90 6.48 -12.91
CA PRO A 53 13.71 7.10 -13.45
C PRO A 53 13.76 7.08 -14.99
N ALA A 54 12.66 6.66 -15.62
CA ALA A 54 12.53 6.63 -17.08
C ALA A 54 11.40 7.53 -17.60
N THR A 55 10.56 8.05 -16.70
CA THR A 55 9.38 8.85 -17.01
C THR A 55 9.30 10.04 -16.05
N GLN A 56 8.54 11.07 -16.42
CA GLN A 56 8.30 12.22 -15.55
C GLN A 56 7.69 11.82 -14.20
N ASP A 57 6.79 10.84 -14.19
CA ASP A 57 6.20 10.31 -12.95
C ASP A 57 7.24 9.61 -12.06
N ASP A 58 8.22 8.92 -12.67
CA ASP A 58 9.32 8.33 -11.91
C ASP A 58 10.22 9.40 -11.30
N GLU A 59 10.49 10.50 -12.00
CA GLU A 59 11.26 11.62 -11.45
C GLU A 59 10.56 12.27 -10.25
N LEU A 60 9.23 12.43 -10.32
CA LEU A 60 8.44 12.92 -9.20
C LEU A 60 8.52 11.98 -8.00
N ASN A 61 8.46 10.67 -8.25
CA ASN A 61 8.60 9.67 -7.20
C ASN A 61 10.00 9.70 -6.57
N VAL A 62 11.06 9.85 -7.37
CA VAL A 62 12.45 10.02 -6.87
C VAL A 62 12.53 11.25 -5.96
N ARG A 63 12.03 12.41 -6.39
CA ARG A 63 12.02 13.63 -5.57
C ARG A 63 11.23 13.47 -4.28
N PHE A 64 10.10 12.77 -4.33
CA PHE A 64 9.32 12.44 -3.14
C PHE A 64 10.13 11.57 -2.15
N ILE A 65 10.78 10.51 -2.63
CA ILE A 65 11.61 9.64 -1.78
C ILE A 65 12.76 10.44 -1.16
N GLU A 66 13.45 11.29 -1.92
CA GLU A 66 14.51 12.16 -1.37
C GLU A 66 14.00 13.10 -0.27
N MET A 67 12.81 13.67 -0.45
CA MET A 67 12.19 14.52 0.57
C MET A 67 11.94 13.73 1.86
N VAL A 68 11.36 12.54 1.76
CA VAL A 68 11.12 11.68 2.92
C VAL A 68 12.44 11.26 3.58
N GLN A 69 13.47 10.95 2.80
CA GLN A 69 14.81 10.64 3.32
C GLN A 69 15.40 11.80 4.11
N ARG A 70 15.32 13.05 3.61
CA ARG A 70 15.79 14.24 4.34
C ARG A 70 15.03 14.43 5.65
N ILE A 71 13.70 14.30 5.63
CA ILE A 71 12.84 14.40 6.82
C ILE A 71 13.22 13.32 7.85
N GLN A 72 13.56 12.11 7.41
CA GLN A 72 13.93 11.00 8.27
C GLN A 72 15.43 10.92 8.59
N HIS A 73 16.22 11.88 8.11
CA HIS A 73 17.69 11.95 8.27
C HIS A 73 18.39 10.69 7.77
N LEU A 74 17.91 10.15 6.65
CA LEU A 74 18.51 9.04 5.94
C LEU A 74 19.47 9.55 4.85
N PRO A 75 20.47 8.75 4.42
CA PRO A 75 21.23 9.05 3.22
C PRO A 75 20.30 9.27 2.03
N VAL A 76 20.52 10.37 1.30
CA VAL A 76 19.67 10.75 0.16
C VAL A 76 20.05 9.90 -1.05
N ASP A 77 19.14 9.02 -1.44
CA ASP A 77 19.17 8.20 -2.65
C ASP A 77 17.71 7.97 -3.09
N GLY A 78 17.15 8.91 -3.85
CA GLY A 78 15.76 8.85 -4.30
C GLY A 78 15.45 7.66 -5.21
N THR A 79 16.48 7.01 -5.76
CA THR A 79 16.31 5.82 -6.61
C THR A 79 16.08 4.55 -5.81
N ARG A 80 16.43 4.54 -4.52
CA ARG A 80 16.27 3.39 -3.62
C ARG A 80 14.78 3.11 -3.37
N GLN A 81 14.36 1.91 -3.75
CA GLN A 81 12.96 1.48 -3.67
C GLN A 81 12.60 0.82 -2.33
N TYR A 82 13.58 0.59 -1.45
CA TYR A 82 13.42 -0.09 -0.15
C TYR A 82 12.71 -1.45 -0.22
N SER A 83 12.54 -2.01 -1.42
CA SER A 83 11.81 -3.26 -1.63
C SER A 83 12.55 -4.46 -1.06
N GLU A 84 13.85 -4.33 -0.81
CA GLU A 84 14.61 -5.29 -0.02
C GLU A 84 14.03 -5.49 1.40
N LEU A 85 13.36 -4.47 1.97
CA LEU A 85 12.73 -4.50 3.29
C LEU A 85 11.31 -5.08 3.28
N SER A 86 10.80 -5.60 2.17
CA SER A 86 9.40 -6.00 2.03
C SER A 86 8.92 -7.02 3.07
N LEU A 87 9.77 -7.94 3.52
CA LEU A 87 9.44 -8.86 4.61
C LEU A 87 9.38 -8.16 5.97
N TYR A 88 10.24 -7.16 6.19
CA TYR A 88 10.25 -6.34 7.40
C TYR A 88 8.98 -5.50 7.49
N TRP A 89 8.49 -5.01 6.35
CA TRP A 89 7.20 -4.34 6.26
C TRP A 89 6.07 -5.22 6.80
N VAL A 90 6.04 -6.50 6.41
CA VAL A 90 5.07 -7.47 6.96
C VAL A 90 5.26 -7.62 8.47
N ALA A 91 6.50 -7.80 8.92
CA ALA A 91 6.83 -7.98 10.34
C ALA A 91 6.41 -6.77 11.20
N TRP A 92 6.44 -5.54 10.66
CA TRP A 92 5.95 -4.36 11.36
C TRP A 92 4.47 -4.46 11.73
N TYR A 93 3.65 -5.05 10.86
CA TYR A 93 2.19 -5.11 11.04
C TYR A 93 1.71 -6.32 11.81
N ILE A 94 2.31 -7.51 11.60
CA ILE A 94 1.86 -8.75 12.27
C ILE A 94 2.80 -9.23 13.37
N GLY A 95 4.01 -8.67 13.46
CA GLY A 95 5.03 -9.10 14.41
C GLY A 95 5.83 -10.33 13.97
N VAL A 96 7.06 -10.43 14.47
CA VAL A 96 7.95 -11.58 14.23
C VAL A 96 7.33 -12.91 14.68
N PRO A 97 6.69 -13.02 15.87
CA PRO A 97 6.09 -14.30 16.31
C PRO A 97 5.03 -14.82 15.34
N ALA A 98 4.13 -13.94 14.87
CA ALA A 98 3.10 -14.34 13.91
C ALA A 98 3.71 -14.75 12.57
N LEU A 99 4.73 -14.04 12.10
CA LEU A 99 5.44 -14.33 10.85
C LEU A 99 6.16 -15.70 10.89
N LEU A 100 6.79 -16.05 12.02
CA LEU A 100 7.41 -17.36 12.21
C LEU A 100 6.36 -18.48 12.18
N PHE A 101 5.23 -18.27 12.85
CA PHE A 101 4.10 -19.20 12.80
C PHE A 101 3.45 -19.27 11.41
N ALA A 102 3.38 -18.16 10.67
CA ALA A 102 2.89 -18.16 9.30
C ALA A 102 3.80 -19.02 8.39
N THR A 103 5.12 -18.87 8.54
CA THR A 103 6.12 -19.67 7.82
C THR A 103 5.98 -21.15 8.15
N LEU A 104 5.84 -21.49 9.45
CA LEU A 104 5.58 -22.86 9.90
C LEU A 104 4.25 -23.40 9.33
N GLY A 105 3.19 -22.58 9.35
CA GLY A 105 1.87 -22.93 8.85
C GLY A 105 1.90 -23.27 7.36
N ALA A 106 2.51 -22.40 6.54
CA ALA A 106 2.70 -22.64 5.12
C ALA A 106 3.49 -23.94 4.87
N ALA A 107 4.60 -24.14 5.60
CA ALA A 107 5.43 -25.35 5.50
C ALA A 107 4.65 -26.64 5.87
N LEU A 108 3.77 -26.57 6.87
CA LEU A 108 2.91 -27.69 7.26
C LEU A 108 1.80 -27.96 6.22
N VAL A 109 1.17 -26.91 5.70
CA VAL A 109 0.10 -27.03 4.70
C VAL A 109 0.65 -27.61 3.39
N VAL A 110 1.77 -27.12 2.88
CA VAL A 110 2.36 -27.67 1.64
C VAL A 110 2.76 -29.13 1.80
N ARG A 111 3.32 -29.49 2.97
CA ARG A 111 3.66 -30.88 3.28
C ARG A 111 2.42 -31.78 3.31
N ARG A 112 1.29 -31.27 3.83
CA ARG A 112 0.01 -31.99 3.83
C ARG A 112 -0.54 -32.15 2.42
N LEU A 113 -0.58 -31.07 1.65
CA LEU A 113 -1.05 -31.07 0.26
C LEU A 113 -0.27 -32.08 -0.59
N LEU A 114 1.06 -32.08 -0.50
CA LEU A 114 1.92 -33.02 -1.24
C LEU A 114 1.79 -34.46 -0.75
N ARG A 115 1.32 -34.66 0.49
CA ARG A 115 0.94 -35.99 1.02
C ARG A 115 -0.48 -36.42 0.62
N GLY A 116 -1.18 -35.63 -0.20
CA GLY A 116 -2.57 -35.88 -0.58
C GLY A 116 -3.57 -35.61 0.55
N GLN A 117 -3.17 -34.87 1.59
CA GLN A 117 -4.02 -34.51 2.72
C GLN A 117 -4.57 -33.10 2.53
N SER A 118 -5.84 -32.91 2.89
CA SER A 118 -6.50 -31.60 2.87
C SER A 118 -6.43 -30.87 1.52
N PRO A 119 -6.84 -31.51 0.39
CA PRO A 119 -6.77 -30.91 -0.94
C PRO A 119 -7.57 -29.59 -1.06
N GLU A 120 -8.56 -29.37 -0.19
CA GLU A 120 -9.30 -28.12 -0.06
C GLU A 120 -8.41 -26.90 0.19
N TRP A 121 -7.20 -27.09 0.75
CA TRP A 121 -6.23 -26.02 0.96
C TRP A 121 -5.43 -25.64 -0.28
N LEU A 122 -5.51 -26.40 -1.38
CA LEU A 122 -4.68 -26.15 -2.56
C LEU A 122 -4.93 -24.76 -3.18
N PRO A 123 -6.18 -24.34 -3.48
CA PRO A 123 -6.43 -23.00 -4.01
C PRO A 123 -6.00 -21.84 -3.09
N PRO A 124 -6.41 -21.79 -1.81
CA PRO A 124 -6.00 -20.68 -0.94
C PRO A 124 -4.49 -20.68 -0.70
N TYR A 125 -3.85 -21.86 -0.54
CA TYR A 125 -2.40 -21.94 -0.41
C TYR A 125 -1.68 -21.36 -1.63
N ALA A 126 -2.09 -21.78 -2.83
CA ALA A 126 -1.48 -21.32 -4.08
C ALA A 126 -1.63 -19.80 -4.24
N MET A 127 -2.82 -19.25 -4.03
CA MET A 127 -3.06 -17.80 -4.12
C MET A 127 -2.25 -17.01 -3.10
N ILE A 128 -2.28 -17.42 -1.82
CA ILE A 128 -1.56 -16.70 -0.76
C ILE A 128 -0.06 -16.74 -1.01
N VAL A 129 0.51 -17.91 -1.30
CA VAL A 129 1.96 -18.04 -1.50
C VAL A 129 2.42 -17.32 -2.76
N TRP A 130 1.68 -17.46 -3.87
CA TRP A 130 2.01 -16.75 -5.11
C TRP A 130 1.99 -15.23 -4.92
N THR A 131 0.90 -14.68 -4.39
CA THR A 131 0.78 -13.23 -4.18
C THR A 131 1.78 -12.73 -3.16
N THR A 132 1.99 -13.44 -2.05
CA THR A 132 3.00 -13.09 -1.06
C THR A 132 4.39 -13.04 -1.69
N THR A 133 4.74 -14.04 -2.49
CA THR A 133 6.05 -14.09 -3.16
C THR A 133 6.21 -12.93 -4.14
N GLN A 134 5.23 -12.67 -5.00
CA GLN A 134 5.28 -11.57 -5.97
C GLN A 134 5.41 -10.20 -5.27
N VAL A 135 4.61 -9.96 -4.23
CA VAL A 135 4.65 -8.72 -3.46
C VAL A 135 5.98 -8.58 -2.73
N LEU A 136 6.51 -9.64 -2.12
CA LEU A 136 7.80 -9.58 -1.44
C LEU A 136 8.96 -9.36 -2.42
N VAL A 137 8.96 -9.98 -3.60
CA VAL A 137 10.01 -9.79 -4.62
C VAL A 137 10.00 -8.35 -5.15
N ARG A 138 8.84 -7.87 -5.61
CA ARG A 138 8.71 -6.58 -6.28
C ARG A 138 7.33 -5.96 -5.99
N PRO A 139 7.18 -5.20 -4.89
CA PRO A 139 5.90 -4.58 -4.51
C PRO A 139 5.30 -3.64 -5.57
N GLY A 140 6.15 -3.00 -6.40
CA GLY A 140 5.72 -2.09 -7.47
C GLY A 140 4.86 -0.94 -6.95
N ILE A 141 5.31 -0.30 -5.87
CA ILE A 141 4.64 0.81 -5.18
C ILE A 141 5.69 1.70 -4.53
N THR A 142 5.39 2.98 -4.35
CA THR A 142 6.23 3.88 -3.53
C THR A 142 6.38 3.29 -2.12
N PRO A 143 7.62 3.23 -1.58
CA PRO A 143 7.89 2.44 -0.38
C PRO A 143 7.51 3.11 0.94
N ASP A 144 6.87 4.27 0.90
CA ASP A 144 6.45 4.96 2.11
C ASP A 144 5.31 4.20 2.79
N HIS A 145 5.36 4.12 4.11
CA HIS A 145 4.26 3.61 4.91
C HIS A 145 3.45 4.79 5.47
N PRO A 146 2.11 4.70 5.46
CA PRO A 146 1.32 3.48 5.22
C PRO A 146 1.02 3.13 3.75
N TRP A 147 1.42 3.91 2.75
CA TRP A 147 1.02 3.67 1.35
C TRP A 147 1.38 2.28 0.80
N ALA A 148 2.62 1.83 1.03
CA ALA A 148 3.10 0.52 0.61
C ALA A 148 2.28 -0.64 1.21
N SER A 149 1.68 -0.44 2.39
CA SER A 149 0.85 -1.45 3.06
C SER A 149 -0.39 -1.85 2.26
N ARG A 150 -0.83 -1.04 1.29
CA ARG A 150 -1.93 -1.37 0.36
C ARG A 150 -1.67 -2.67 -0.43
N ARG A 151 -0.40 -3.00 -0.70
CA ARG A 151 -0.01 -4.26 -1.34
C ARG A 151 -0.06 -5.46 -0.37
N LEU A 152 -0.04 -5.20 0.94
CA LEU A 152 0.01 -6.22 1.98
C LEU A 152 -1.39 -6.54 2.54
N ILE A 153 -2.21 -5.52 2.78
CA ILE A 153 -3.46 -5.64 3.54
C ILE A 153 -4.53 -6.48 2.85
N GLY A 154 -4.54 -6.49 1.51
CA GLY A 154 -5.58 -7.20 0.74
C GLY A 154 -5.50 -8.73 0.81
N LEU A 155 -4.29 -9.31 0.78
CA LEU A 155 -4.13 -10.77 0.77
C LEU A 155 -2.91 -11.28 1.56
N VAL A 156 -1.78 -10.57 1.51
CA VAL A 156 -0.54 -11.04 2.17
C VAL A 156 -0.71 -11.14 3.68
N ILE A 157 -1.17 -10.07 4.33
CA ILE A 157 -1.38 -10.06 5.79
C ILE A 157 -2.46 -11.07 6.21
N PRO A 158 -3.70 -11.04 5.64
CA PRO A 158 -4.72 -12.03 5.99
C PRO A 158 -4.29 -13.47 5.74
N GLY A 159 -3.61 -13.75 4.63
CA GLY A 159 -3.14 -15.08 4.27
C GLY A 159 -2.05 -15.59 5.20
N LEU A 160 -1.10 -14.75 5.59
CA LEU A 160 -0.08 -15.10 6.58
C LEU A 160 -0.71 -15.33 7.96
N LEU A 161 -1.65 -14.49 8.39
CA LEU A 161 -2.39 -14.70 9.65
C LEU A 161 -3.20 -16.00 9.62
N LEU A 162 -3.78 -16.39 8.49
CA LEU A 162 -4.44 -17.68 8.33
C LEU A 162 -3.46 -18.84 8.56
N PHE A 163 -2.25 -18.77 8.00
CA PHE A 163 -1.20 -19.75 8.28
C PHE A 163 -0.72 -19.70 9.73
N THR A 164 -0.64 -18.52 10.34
CA THR A 164 -0.32 -18.36 11.76
C THR A 164 -1.33 -19.12 12.62
N VAL A 165 -2.63 -18.90 12.42
CA VAL A 165 -3.71 -19.57 13.16
C VAL A 165 -3.67 -21.08 12.93
N PHE A 166 -3.44 -21.52 11.69
CA PHE A 166 -3.29 -22.94 11.37
C PHE A 166 -2.13 -23.58 12.15
N ALA A 167 -0.95 -22.95 12.15
CA ALA A 167 0.22 -23.41 12.89
C ALA A 167 -0.03 -23.42 14.40
N SER A 168 -0.65 -22.38 14.94
CA SER A 168 -1.01 -22.29 16.36
C SER A 168 -1.91 -23.44 16.78
N ALA A 169 -2.98 -23.71 16.02
CA ALA A 169 -3.89 -24.83 16.28
C ALA A 169 -3.18 -26.19 16.14
N TRP A 170 -2.28 -26.33 15.15
CA TRP A 170 -1.45 -27.51 15.01
C TRP A 170 -0.54 -27.73 16.21
N THR A 171 0.14 -26.69 16.69
CA THR A 171 1.07 -26.72 17.84
C THR A 171 0.32 -27.11 19.11
N VAL A 172 -0.82 -26.48 19.41
CA VAL A 172 -1.65 -26.83 20.58
C VAL A 172 -2.05 -28.32 20.55
N ARG A 173 -2.53 -28.82 19.40
CA ARG A 173 -2.86 -30.25 19.24
C ARG A 173 -1.64 -31.15 19.31
N ARG A 174 -0.47 -30.69 18.90
CA ARG A 174 0.77 -31.48 18.96
C ARG A 174 1.27 -31.59 20.39
N VAL A 175 1.30 -30.50 21.14
CA VAL A 175 1.70 -30.45 22.55
C VAL A 175 0.76 -31.31 23.41
N ARG A 176 -0.56 -31.24 23.21
CA ARG A 176 -1.50 -32.15 23.89
C ARG A 176 -1.21 -33.63 23.61
N ARG A 177 -0.87 -33.97 22.36
CA ARG A 177 -0.51 -35.35 21.97
C ARG A 177 0.84 -35.83 22.52
N LEU A 178 1.69 -34.92 23.01
CA LEU A 178 2.93 -35.27 23.70
C LEU A 178 2.72 -35.54 25.20
N GLY A 179 1.47 -35.45 25.71
CA GLY A 179 1.13 -35.78 27.09
C GLY A 179 1.11 -34.59 28.06
N TYR A 180 1.34 -33.36 27.58
CA TYR A 180 1.26 -32.17 28.44
C TYR A 180 -0.17 -31.87 28.90
N GLY A 181 -0.33 -31.61 30.20
CA GLY A 181 -1.63 -31.36 30.82
C GLY A 181 -2.35 -30.10 30.32
N PRO A 182 -3.69 -30.03 30.44
CA PRO A 182 -4.52 -28.97 29.86
C PRO A 182 -4.20 -27.57 30.40
N LYS A 183 -3.83 -27.46 31.68
CA LYS A 183 -3.46 -26.17 32.31
C LYS A 183 -2.24 -25.54 31.65
N LEU A 184 -1.19 -26.34 31.39
CA LEU A 184 0.04 -25.85 30.75
C LEU A 184 -0.23 -25.43 29.31
N VAL A 185 -1.00 -26.22 28.56
CA VAL A 185 -1.36 -25.91 27.18
C VAL A 185 -2.17 -24.62 27.09
N ASN A 186 -3.16 -24.43 27.98
CA ASN A 186 -3.99 -23.23 28.00
C ASN A 186 -3.16 -21.99 28.36
N ARG A 187 -2.29 -22.07 29.38
CA ARG A 187 -1.36 -20.97 29.73
C ARG A 187 -0.43 -20.64 28.55
N GLY A 188 0.16 -21.64 27.92
CA GLY A 188 1.01 -21.46 26.74
C GLY A 188 0.26 -20.84 25.56
N ALA A 189 -1.00 -21.22 25.33
CA ALA A 189 -1.84 -20.63 24.29
C ALA A 189 -2.13 -19.14 24.58
N VAL A 190 -2.49 -18.79 25.82
CA VAL A 190 -2.72 -17.39 26.22
C VAL A 190 -1.45 -16.56 26.04
N VAL A 191 -0.30 -17.05 26.51
CA VAL A 191 0.99 -16.38 26.32
C VAL A 191 1.32 -16.23 24.83
N GLY A 192 1.10 -17.27 24.02
CA GLY A 192 1.33 -17.23 22.58
C GLY A 192 0.45 -16.19 21.88
N VAL A 193 -0.84 -16.09 22.25
CA VAL A 193 -1.75 -15.07 21.73
C VAL A 193 -1.28 -13.67 22.13
N LEU A 194 -0.91 -13.45 23.39
CA LEU A 194 -0.38 -12.16 23.85
C LEU A 194 0.90 -11.78 23.09
N LEU A 195 1.83 -12.70 22.91
CA LEU A 195 3.06 -12.48 22.15
C LEU A 195 2.80 -12.11 20.68
N MET A 196 1.74 -12.64 20.07
CA MET A 196 1.34 -12.29 18.71
C MET A 196 0.59 -10.94 18.64
N LEU A 197 -0.21 -10.60 19.65
CA LEU A 197 -1.02 -9.37 19.66
C LEU A 197 -0.20 -8.13 20.04
N VAL A 198 0.78 -8.24 20.93
CA VAL A 198 1.57 -7.10 21.41
C VAL A 198 2.19 -6.28 20.27
N PRO A 199 2.90 -6.87 19.28
CA PRO A 199 3.45 -6.11 18.16
C PRO A 199 2.38 -5.35 17.35
N ILE A 200 1.21 -5.97 17.15
CA ILE A 200 0.10 -5.37 16.41
C ILE A 200 -0.40 -4.12 17.15
N VAL A 201 -0.60 -4.22 18.46
CA VAL A 201 -1.06 -3.11 19.31
C VAL A 201 -0.03 -2.00 19.38
N LEU A 202 1.26 -2.33 19.51
CA LEU A 202 2.34 -1.34 19.57
C LEU A 202 2.47 -0.56 18.25
N THR A 203 2.40 -1.24 17.11
CA THR A 203 2.53 -0.57 15.80
C THR A 203 1.25 0.18 15.39
N SER A 204 0.08 -0.39 15.66
CA SER A 204 -1.18 0.09 15.06
C SER A 204 -2.12 0.78 16.06
N GLY A 205 -1.91 0.61 17.36
CA GLY A 205 -2.81 1.09 18.41
C GLY A 205 -3.02 2.59 18.39
N GLY A 206 -1.97 3.37 18.14
CA GLY A 206 -2.06 4.83 18.03
C GLY A 206 -2.94 5.29 16.86
N PHE A 207 -3.03 4.50 15.79
CA PHE A 207 -3.81 4.84 14.61
C PHE A 207 -5.30 4.49 14.73
N LEU A 208 -5.68 3.57 15.64
CA LEU A 208 -7.09 3.21 15.85
C LEU A 208 -7.97 4.38 16.29
N VAL A 209 -7.37 5.37 16.94
CA VAL A 209 -8.05 6.57 17.46
C VAL A 209 -7.55 7.87 16.84
N SER A 210 -6.55 7.80 15.96
CA SER A 210 -6.05 8.97 15.24
C SER A 210 -7.05 9.41 14.19
N ARG A 211 -7.35 10.70 14.15
CA ARG A 211 -8.18 11.31 13.11
C ARG A 211 -7.30 12.11 12.16
N THR A 212 -7.25 11.67 10.92
CA THR A 212 -6.61 12.37 9.80
C THR A 212 -7.65 12.99 8.88
N GLU A 213 -7.23 13.89 7.99
CA GLU A 213 -8.03 14.48 6.92
C GLU A 213 -9.36 15.11 7.41
N GLN A 214 -9.32 15.67 8.62
CA GLN A 214 -10.47 16.34 9.22
C GLN A 214 -10.75 17.68 8.53
N HIS A 215 -12.03 18.05 8.49
CA HIS A 215 -12.54 19.32 7.94
C HIS A 215 -12.37 19.53 6.43
N GLU A 216 -11.71 18.61 5.71
CA GLU A 216 -11.46 18.76 4.27
C GLU A 216 -12.73 18.81 3.43
N VAL A 217 -13.72 17.96 3.72
CA VAL A 217 -14.99 17.95 2.95
C VAL A 217 -15.74 19.28 3.09
N GLY A 218 -15.74 19.87 4.28
CA GLY A 218 -16.35 21.19 4.51
C GLY A 218 -15.61 22.29 3.76
N ALA A 219 -14.27 22.26 3.80
CA ALA A 219 -13.42 23.20 3.08
C ALA A 219 -13.62 23.09 1.55
N VAL A 220 -13.72 21.87 1.02
CA VAL A 220 -14.01 21.63 -0.40
C VAL A 220 -15.40 22.15 -0.79
N ARG A 221 -16.43 21.96 0.05
CA ARG A 221 -17.76 22.53 -0.22
C ARG A 221 -17.71 24.05 -0.31
N GLY A 222 -17.07 24.72 0.66
CA GLY A 222 -16.89 26.17 0.63
C GLY A 222 -16.13 26.65 -0.62
N MET A 223 -15.09 25.90 -1.03
CA MET A 223 -14.39 26.18 -2.29
C MET A 223 -15.30 26.02 -3.51
N CYS A 224 -16.14 24.98 -3.57
CA CYS A 224 -17.07 24.79 -4.68
C CYS A 224 -18.14 25.89 -4.74
N ASP A 225 -18.65 26.34 -3.58
CA ASP A 225 -19.64 27.42 -3.50
C ASP A 225 -19.08 28.77 -3.97
N ALA A 226 -17.77 28.98 -3.83
CA ALA A 226 -17.08 30.16 -4.33
C ALA A 226 -16.86 30.16 -5.86
N LEU A 227 -17.04 29.01 -6.54
CA LEU A 227 -16.86 28.96 -7.99
C LEU A 227 -18.09 29.56 -8.70
N PRO A 228 -17.90 30.54 -9.61
CA PRO A 228 -19.01 31.12 -10.36
C PRO A 228 -19.75 30.08 -11.20
N GLY A 229 -21.06 30.28 -11.39
CA GLY A 229 -21.87 29.48 -12.28
C GLY A 229 -21.31 29.43 -13.71
N ARG A 230 -21.36 28.25 -14.34
CA ARG A 230 -20.78 27.98 -15.68
C ARG A 230 -19.27 28.22 -15.77
N SER A 231 -18.53 28.07 -14.67
CA SER A 231 -17.08 28.21 -14.67
C SER A 231 -16.36 27.06 -15.39
N SER A 232 -15.17 27.35 -15.93
CA SER A 232 -14.16 26.35 -16.28
C SER A 232 -12.86 26.70 -15.56
N VAL A 233 -12.36 25.78 -14.75
CA VAL A 233 -11.19 26.00 -13.91
C VAL A 233 -9.91 25.62 -14.65
N VAL A 234 -8.94 26.52 -14.67
CA VAL A 234 -7.60 26.29 -15.20
C VAL A 234 -6.62 26.36 -14.05
N VAL A 235 -6.04 25.21 -13.69
CA VAL A 235 -5.06 25.10 -12.61
C VAL A 235 -3.67 25.34 -13.18
N VAL A 236 -3.00 26.40 -12.71
CA VAL A 236 -1.72 26.86 -13.27
C VAL A 236 -0.50 26.37 -12.49
N GLU A 237 -0.72 25.68 -11.38
CA GLU A 237 0.33 25.14 -10.51
C GLU A 237 0.16 23.62 -10.35
N GLN A 238 1.26 22.88 -10.49
CA GLN A 238 1.23 21.42 -10.64
C GLN A 238 0.71 20.70 -9.38
N SER A 239 1.16 21.08 -8.18
CA SER A 239 0.75 20.37 -6.96
C SER A 239 -0.73 20.59 -6.62
N THR A 240 -1.26 21.78 -6.89
CA THR A 240 -2.69 22.11 -6.82
C THR A 240 -3.45 21.30 -7.84
N ALA A 241 -2.94 21.19 -9.07
CA ALA A 241 -3.58 20.40 -10.12
C ALA A 241 -3.67 18.93 -9.73
N ASP A 242 -2.58 18.34 -9.24
CA ASP A 242 -2.51 16.93 -8.85
C ASP A 242 -3.45 16.60 -7.68
N ARG A 243 -3.72 17.59 -6.79
CA ARG A 243 -4.65 17.44 -5.65
C ARG A 243 -6.11 17.73 -6.01
N PHE A 244 -6.37 18.82 -6.72
CA PHE A 244 -7.71 19.40 -6.83
C PHE A 244 -8.39 19.18 -8.18
N LEU A 245 -7.69 18.78 -9.25
CA LEU A 245 -8.34 18.61 -10.57
C LEU A 245 -9.54 17.66 -10.52
N GLN A 246 -9.38 16.50 -9.87
CA GLN A 246 -10.46 15.52 -9.75
C GLN A 246 -11.52 15.96 -8.74
N VAL A 247 -11.14 16.72 -7.71
CA VAL A 247 -12.07 17.31 -6.74
C VAL A 247 -12.98 18.32 -7.42
N VAL A 248 -12.43 19.24 -8.21
CA VAL A 248 -13.19 20.25 -8.94
C VAL A 248 -14.16 19.60 -9.94
N ARG A 249 -13.69 18.61 -10.70
CA ARG A 249 -14.53 17.89 -11.68
C ARG A 249 -15.62 17.05 -11.02
N GLY A 250 -15.27 16.29 -9.99
CA GLY A 250 -16.16 15.30 -9.37
C GLY A 250 -17.08 15.87 -8.30
N MET A 251 -16.59 16.79 -7.45
CA MET A 251 -17.34 17.35 -6.33
C MET A 251 -17.99 18.70 -6.66
N CYS A 252 -17.30 19.61 -7.36
CA CYS A 252 -17.89 20.89 -7.77
C CYS A 252 -18.67 20.80 -9.10
N GLY A 253 -18.48 19.72 -9.87
CA GLY A 253 -19.22 19.48 -11.11
C GLY A 253 -18.85 20.43 -12.26
N VAL A 254 -17.67 21.05 -12.23
CA VAL A 254 -17.23 21.99 -13.27
C VAL A 254 -16.03 21.44 -14.07
N PRO A 255 -15.94 21.75 -15.39
CA PRO A 255 -14.77 21.41 -16.18
C PRO A 255 -13.51 22.02 -15.57
N ALA A 256 -12.47 21.21 -15.39
CA ALA A 256 -11.17 21.66 -14.93
C ALA A 256 -10.07 21.13 -15.84
N ALA A 257 -8.99 21.88 -16.04
CA ALA A 257 -7.78 21.44 -16.74
C ALA A 257 -6.54 22.04 -16.07
N ARG A 258 -5.37 21.41 -16.29
CA ARG A 258 -4.08 21.98 -15.87
C ARG A 258 -3.30 22.47 -17.07
N THR A 259 -2.45 23.47 -16.84
CA THR A 259 -1.42 23.82 -17.81
C THR A 259 -0.29 22.80 -17.84
N SER A 260 0.46 22.76 -18.95
CA SER A 260 1.70 22.00 -19.04
C SER A 260 2.80 22.63 -18.18
N GLY A 261 3.79 21.83 -17.79
CA GLY A 261 5.01 22.35 -17.17
C GLY A 261 5.72 23.30 -18.14
N GLY A 262 5.89 24.56 -17.75
CA GLY A 262 6.49 25.60 -18.58
C GLY A 262 5.50 26.53 -19.30
N ALA A 263 4.19 26.41 -19.05
CA ALA A 263 3.23 27.36 -19.58
C ALA A 263 3.52 28.80 -19.10
N THR A 264 3.57 29.72 -20.04
CA THR A 264 3.73 31.16 -19.79
C THR A 264 2.40 31.81 -19.43
N PRO A 265 2.41 33.00 -18.80
CA PRO A 265 1.18 33.74 -18.55
C PRO A 265 0.34 34.01 -19.81
N ASP A 266 0.98 34.20 -20.95
CA ASP A 266 0.26 34.40 -22.21
C ASP A 266 -0.39 33.12 -22.73
N ASP A 267 0.20 31.95 -22.45
CA ASP A 267 -0.45 30.66 -22.74
C ASP A 267 -1.73 30.50 -21.92
N VAL A 268 -1.69 30.88 -20.63
CA VAL A 268 -2.87 30.88 -19.75
C VAL A 268 -3.93 31.83 -20.29
N LYS A 269 -3.56 33.05 -20.69
CA LYS A 269 -4.50 34.02 -21.31
C LYS A 269 -5.14 33.47 -22.60
N ARG A 270 -4.40 32.72 -23.42
CA ARG A 270 -4.98 32.06 -24.62
C ARG A 270 -6.02 31.01 -24.25
N VAL A 271 -5.79 30.22 -23.20
CA VAL A 271 -6.78 29.26 -22.67
C VAL A 271 -8.00 30.00 -22.12
N VAL A 272 -7.81 31.08 -21.35
CA VAL A 272 -8.87 31.96 -20.83
C VAL A 272 -9.77 32.46 -21.96
N ALA A 273 -9.19 33.00 -23.03
CA ALA A 273 -9.95 33.45 -24.21
C ALA A 273 -10.71 32.31 -24.89
N GLY A 274 -10.15 31.09 -24.91
CA GLY A 274 -10.85 29.89 -25.40
C GLY A 274 -12.07 29.52 -24.56
N VAL A 275 -11.95 29.59 -23.23
CA VAL A 275 -13.06 29.34 -22.30
C VAL A 275 -14.19 30.36 -22.49
N GLN A 276 -13.85 31.64 -22.64
CA GLN A 276 -14.81 32.71 -22.89
C GLN A 276 -15.55 32.51 -24.22
N ARG A 277 -14.83 32.18 -25.31
CA ARG A 277 -15.44 31.85 -26.62
C ARG A 277 -16.38 30.65 -26.55
N ALA A 278 -16.14 29.71 -25.64
CA ALA A 278 -17.04 28.59 -25.37
C ALA A 278 -18.25 28.97 -24.50
N GLY A 279 -18.45 30.24 -24.18
CA GLY A 279 -19.59 30.73 -23.38
C GLY A 279 -19.52 30.33 -21.91
N ARG A 280 -18.32 30.21 -21.35
CA ARG A 280 -18.04 29.82 -19.96
C ARG A 280 -17.19 30.86 -19.26
N ARG A 281 -17.20 30.85 -17.92
CA ARG A 281 -16.43 31.78 -17.09
C ARG A 281 -15.06 31.17 -16.73
N PRO A 282 -13.93 31.71 -17.21
CA PRO A 282 -12.63 31.20 -16.82
C PRO A 282 -12.37 31.48 -15.33
N VAL A 283 -11.80 30.51 -14.63
CA VAL A 283 -11.32 30.65 -13.25
C VAL A 283 -9.91 30.10 -13.18
N ILE A 284 -8.94 30.92 -12.82
CA ILE A 284 -7.56 30.50 -12.63
C ILE A 284 -7.38 30.07 -11.19
N MET A 285 -6.76 28.90 -10.96
CA MET A 285 -6.60 28.31 -9.63
C MET A 285 -5.13 27.96 -9.36
N ALA A 286 -4.64 28.28 -8.15
CA ALA A 286 -3.29 27.93 -7.70
C ALA A 286 -3.19 27.91 -6.16
N ALA A 287 -2.04 27.49 -5.63
CA ALA A 287 -1.78 27.42 -4.19
C ALA A 287 -1.49 28.79 -3.56
N LYS A 288 -1.02 29.78 -4.33
CA LYS A 288 -0.59 31.09 -3.81
C LYS A 288 -1.26 32.26 -4.50
N ARG A 289 -1.43 33.35 -3.75
CA ARG A 289 -2.04 34.60 -4.21
C ARG A 289 -1.34 35.17 -5.45
N GLU A 290 -0.02 35.23 -5.43
CA GLU A 290 0.81 35.80 -6.50
C GLU A 290 0.72 35.01 -7.82
N GLN A 291 0.29 33.74 -7.78
CA GLN A 291 0.16 32.91 -8.97
C GLN A 291 -1.13 33.19 -9.73
N VAL A 292 -2.18 33.67 -9.06
CA VAL A 292 -3.47 33.99 -9.68
C VAL A 292 -3.66 35.49 -9.94
N ALA A 293 -2.95 36.35 -9.21
CA ALA A 293 -3.02 37.81 -9.34
C ALA A 293 -2.82 38.38 -10.76
N PRO A 294 -1.97 37.79 -11.64
CA PRO A 294 -1.84 38.28 -13.01
C PRO A 294 -3.11 38.13 -13.87
N TYR A 295 -4.10 37.38 -13.42
CA TYR A 295 -5.29 37.03 -14.20
C TYR A 295 -6.60 37.62 -13.65
N GLY A 296 -6.55 38.36 -12.55
CA GLY A 296 -7.73 38.96 -11.93
C GLY A 296 -7.53 39.21 -10.44
N THR A 297 -8.60 39.59 -9.75
CA THR A 297 -8.57 39.81 -8.30
C THR A 297 -8.43 38.47 -7.56
N PRO A 298 -7.36 38.24 -6.78
CA PRO A 298 -7.20 37.01 -6.03
C PRO A 298 -8.22 36.88 -4.91
N GLU A 299 -8.86 35.71 -4.83
CA GLU A 299 -9.76 35.31 -3.76
C GLU A 299 -9.24 34.03 -3.11
N HIS A 300 -9.19 34.01 -1.78
CA HIS A 300 -8.80 32.83 -1.02
C HIS A 300 -10.03 31.98 -0.73
N VAL A 301 -10.14 30.83 -1.40
CA VAL A 301 -11.37 30.02 -1.40
C VAL A 301 -11.27 28.73 -0.62
N LEU A 302 -10.07 28.32 -0.26
CA LEU A 302 -9.85 27.16 0.60
C LEU A 302 -8.64 27.42 1.49
N HIS A 303 -8.85 27.31 2.80
CA HIS A 303 -7.79 27.12 3.78
C HIS A 303 -8.16 25.93 4.64
N VAL A 304 -7.30 24.92 4.68
CA VAL A 304 -7.47 23.81 5.63
C VAL A 304 -6.15 23.48 6.27
N ARG A 305 -6.19 23.36 7.60
CA ARG A 305 -5.11 22.83 8.41
C ARG A 305 -5.59 21.55 9.05
N THR A 306 -4.98 20.44 8.65
CA THR A 306 -5.36 19.10 9.08
C THR A 306 -4.10 18.27 9.36
N ARG A 307 -4.31 16.98 9.63
CA ARG A 307 -3.24 16.00 9.79
C ARG A 307 -3.45 14.88 8.77
N GLN A 308 -2.38 14.48 8.10
CA GLN A 308 -2.36 13.35 7.19
C GLN A 308 -1.51 12.21 7.76
N ASP A 309 -1.61 11.02 7.20
CA ASP A 309 -0.72 9.93 7.59
C ASP A 309 0.75 10.30 7.36
N GLY A 310 1.59 10.06 8.37
CA GLY A 310 3.03 10.27 8.24
C GLY A 310 3.64 9.29 7.25
N ARG A 311 4.79 9.64 6.67
CA ARG A 311 5.48 8.83 5.65
C ARG A 311 6.79 8.30 6.23
N THR A 312 6.96 6.98 6.24
CA THR A 312 8.18 6.33 6.74
C THR A 312 8.73 5.30 5.75
N LEU A 313 10.07 5.20 5.65
CA LEU A 313 10.74 4.28 4.71
C LEU A 313 11.34 3.04 5.39
N THR A 314 11.91 3.20 6.59
CA THR A 314 12.74 2.16 7.25
C THR A 314 12.18 1.67 8.59
N LYS A 315 11.05 2.21 9.03
CA LYS A 315 10.39 1.87 10.29
C LYS A 315 8.88 1.89 10.14
N PRO A 316 8.12 1.20 11.03
CA PRO A 316 6.66 1.31 11.05
C PRO A 316 6.20 2.78 11.10
N PRO A 317 4.97 3.07 10.60
CA PRO A 317 4.32 4.35 10.83
C PRO A 317 4.32 4.70 12.32
N GLY A 318 4.76 5.91 12.66
CA GLY A 318 4.91 6.36 14.06
C GLY A 318 4.03 7.54 14.46
N GLY A 319 3.28 8.09 13.51
CA GLY A 319 2.38 9.23 13.75
C GLY A 319 1.90 9.85 12.46
N THR A 320 1.19 10.97 12.60
CA THR A 320 0.64 11.75 11.49
C THR A 320 1.49 13.00 11.23
N TRP A 321 1.47 13.52 10.01
CA TRP A 321 2.11 14.78 9.65
C TRP A 321 1.09 15.92 9.57
N GLY A 322 1.53 17.15 9.80
CA GLY A 322 0.70 18.32 9.51
C GLY A 322 0.49 18.45 8.00
N LEU A 323 -0.72 18.85 7.61
CA LEU A 323 -1.06 19.20 6.24
C LEU A 323 -1.76 20.55 6.25
N THR A 324 -1.21 21.51 5.53
CA THR A 324 -1.88 22.77 5.24
C THR A 324 -2.08 22.86 3.75
N MET A 325 -3.29 23.21 3.32
CA MET A 325 -3.61 23.45 1.92
C MET A 325 -4.32 24.79 1.80
N ASP A 326 -3.86 25.58 0.84
CA ASP A 326 -4.41 26.86 0.47
C ASP A 326 -4.79 26.79 -1.02
N VAL A 327 -5.96 27.31 -1.37
CA VAL A 327 -6.37 27.46 -2.76
C VAL A 327 -6.83 28.89 -2.98
N TRP A 328 -6.17 29.54 -3.93
CA TRP A 328 -6.51 30.86 -4.43
C TRP A 328 -7.10 30.72 -5.82
N ILE A 329 -8.10 31.55 -6.11
CA ILE A 329 -8.65 31.69 -7.44
C ILE A 329 -8.60 33.15 -7.91
N ALA A 330 -8.63 33.35 -9.21
CA ALA A 330 -8.93 34.64 -9.83
C ALA A 330 -9.83 34.41 -11.04
N ALA A 331 -10.89 35.22 -11.16
CA ALA A 331 -11.73 35.27 -12.34
C ALA A 331 -11.28 36.45 -13.23
N PRO A 332 -10.77 36.19 -14.45
CA PRO A 332 -10.51 37.25 -15.41
C PRO A 332 -11.78 38.01 -15.75
N SER A 333 -11.65 39.34 -15.85
CA SER A 333 -12.71 40.21 -16.34
C SER A 333 -13.18 39.72 -17.71
N ALA A 334 -14.49 39.81 -17.98
CA ALA A 334 -14.98 39.67 -19.34
C ALA A 334 -14.36 40.78 -20.20
N PRO A 335 -13.96 40.49 -21.45
CA PRO A 335 -13.48 41.51 -22.38
C PRO A 335 -14.52 42.58 -22.68
#